data_AF-A0A9D4UJR2-F1
#
_entry.id   AF-A0A9D4UJR2-F1
#
_cell.length_a   1.000
_cell.length_b   1.000
_cell.length_c   1.000
_cell.angle_alpha   90.00
_cell.angle_beta   90.00
_cell.angle_gamma   90.00
#
_symmetry.space_group_name_H-M   'P 1'
#
loop_
_entity.id
_entity.type
_entity.pdbx_description
1 polymer ?
#
loop_
_entity_poly.entity_id
_entity_poly.type
_entity_poly.pdbx_seq_one_letter_code
_entity_poly.pdbx_strand_id
1 'polypeptide(L)'
;MEEVNVLQSPPVNAEREARMLETFQKSFEEVQTIFNQNSMLIREISRNQENGKANAGSLARNVGLIRELNSNMGQVVQLYANISVEVSKSLEEENCSLDRGRADGASPSRTLVSPEHNGNGQNKGSPK
;
A
#
# COMPACT_ATOMS: atom_id res chain seq x y z
N MET A 1 50.67 6.51 4.78
CA MET A 1 49.51 6.89 5.62
C MET A 1 48.32 6.74 4.72
N GLU A 2 47.48 5.77 5.04
CA GLU A 2 46.35 5.31 4.22
C GLU A 2 45.37 6.45 3.96
N GLU A 3 45.02 6.66 2.69
CA GLU A 3 43.80 7.37 2.34
C GLU A 3 42.63 6.59 2.94
N VAL A 4 42.02 7.20 3.95
CA VAL A 4 40.81 6.68 4.56
C VAL A 4 39.71 6.79 3.50
N ASN A 5 39.46 5.69 2.81
CA ASN A 5 38.32 5.54 1.90
C ASN A 5 37.06 5.72 2.74
N VAL A 6 36.50 6.92 2.71
CA VAL A 6 35.20 7.22 3.30
C VAL A 6 34.22 6.38 2.51
N LEU A 7 33.82 5.25 3.10
CA LEU A 7 32.75 4.41 2.62
C LEU A 7 31.49 5.27 2.63
N GLN A 8 31.24 5.96 1.52
CA GLN A 8 30.07 6.78 1.33
C GLN A 8 28.90 5.81 1.26
N SER A 9 28.20 5.68 2.39
CA SER A 9 26.96 4.94 2.49
C SER A 9 26.05 5.36 1.33
N PRO A 10 25.35 4.41 0.67
CA PRO A 10 24.45 4.74 -0.41
C PRO A 10 23.51 5.86 0.04
N PRO A 11 23.09 6.77 -0.87
CA PRO A 11 22.11 7.77 -0.50
C PRO A 11 20.87 7.02 0.03
N VAL A 12 20.32 7.50 1.16
CA VAL A 12 19.28 6.81 1.95
C VAL A 12 18.05 6.40 1.10
N ASN A 13 17.83 7.07 -0.03
CA ASN A 13 16.83 6.72 -1.04
C ASN A 13 17.13 5.40 -1.77
N ALA A 14 18.38 5.13 -2.16
CA ALA A 14 18.76 3.91 -2.91
C ALA A 14 18.59 2.65 -2.05
N GLU A 15 18.94 2.71 -0.76
CA GLU A 15 18.70 1.59 0.16
C GLU A 15 17.20 1.37 0.40
N ARG A 16 16.41 2.45 0.45
CA ARG A 16 14.94 2.37 0.59
C ARG A 16 14.29 1.76 -0.64
N GLU A 17 14.68 2.21 -1.83
CA GLU A 17 14.23 1.66 -3.11
C GLU A 17 14.58 0.18 -3.24
N ALA A 18 15.79 -0.23 -2.81
CA ALA A 18 16.20 -1.62 -2.79
C ALA A 18 15.31 -2.49 -1.88
N ARG A 19 14.96 -2.01 -0.68
CA ARG A 19 14.07 -2.72 0.26
C ARG A 19 12.63 -2.83 -0.27
N MET A 20 12.12 -1.78 -0.91
CA MET A 20 10.80 -1.83 -1.57
C MET A 20 10.79 -2.87 -2.70
N LEU A 21 11.83 -2.85 -3.54
CA LEU A 21 11.97 -3.78 -4.66
C LEU A 21 12.09 -5.23 -4.19
N GLU A 22 12.86 -5.49 -3.13
CA GLU A 22 12.96 -6.80 -2.50
C GLU A 22 11.60 -7.31 -2.01
N THR A 23 10.86 -6.46 -1.29
CA THR A 23 9.52 -6.82 -0.77
C THR A 23 8.55 -7.11 -1.92
N PHE A 24 8.60 -6.32 -2.98
CA PHE A 24 7.78 -6.54 -4.17
C PHE A 24 8.14 -7.86 -4.85
N GLN A 25 9.42 -8.13 -5.10
CA GLN A 25 9.87 -9.36 -5.76
C GLN A 25 9.42 -10.60 -4.99
N LYS A 26 9.65 -10.62 -3.67
CA LYS A 26 9.23 -11.72 -2.82
C LYS A 26 7.71 -11.93 -2.86
N SER A 27 6.94 -10.85 -2.70
CA SER A 27 5.48 -10.92 -2.74
C SER A 27 4.98 -11.39 -4.11
N PHE A 28 5.66 -10.99 -5.19
CA PHE A 28 5.34 -11.42 -6.55
C PHE A 28 5.59 -12.91 -6.75
N GLU A 29 6.74 -13.44 -6.31
CA GLU A 29 7.06 -14.87 -6.36
C GLU A 29 6.04 -15.71 -5.56
N GLU A 30 5.61 -15.21 -4.41
CA GLU A 30 4.57 -15.84 -3.59
C GLU A 30 3.22 -15.85 -4.32
N VAL A 31 2.81 -14.74 -4.95
CA VAL A 31 1.58 -14.68 -5.76
C VAL A 31 1.64 -15.68 -6.93
N GLN A 32 2.78 -15.79 -7.62
CA GLN A 32 2.95 -16.76 -8.72
C GLN A 32 2.78 -18.20 -8.21
N THR A 33 3.37 -18.50 -7.05
CA THR A 33 3.23 -19.81 -6.39
C THR A 33 1.77 -20.13 -6.09
N ILE A 34 1.04 -19.16 -5.53
CA ILE A 34 -0.39 -19.30 -5.23
C ILE A 34 -1.22 -19.50 -6.51
N PHE A 35 -0.94 -18.77 -7.58
CA PHE A 35 -1.65 -18.93 -8.86
C PHE A 35 -1.38 -20.30 -9.52
N ASN A 36 -0.16 -20.81 -9.40
CA ASN A 36 0.15 -22.18 -9.84
C ASN A 36 -0.66 -23.21 -9.04
N GLN A 37 -0.80 -23.02 -7.73
CA GLN A 37 -1.63 -23.89 -6.89
C GLN A 37 -3.11 -23.78 -7.24
N ASN A 38 -3.66 -22.58 -7.44
CA ASN A 38 -5.04 -22.37 -7.88
C ASN A 38 -5.31 -23.08 -9.22
N SER A 39 -4.35 -23.07 -10.14
CA SER A 39 -4.45 -23.78 -11.42
C SER A 39 -4.51 -25.31 -11.24
N MET A 40 -3.84 -25.86 -10.23
CA MET A 40 -3.95 -27.29 -9.90
C MET A 40 -5.30 -27.61 -9.25
N LEU A 41 -5.74 -26.79 -8.29
CA LEU A 41 -7.02 -26.94 -7.60
C LEU A 41 -8.20 -26.91 -8.59
N ILE A 42 -8.21 -25.95 -9.51
CA ILE A 42 -9.26 -25.85 -10.55
C ILE A 42 -9.28 -27.11 -11.41
N ARG A 43 -8.12 -27.60 -11.87
CA ARG A 43 -8.03 -28.83 -12.66
C ARG A 43 -8.58 -30.04 -11.89
N GLU A 44 -8.32 -30.13 -10.59
CA GLU A 44 -8.88 -31.21 -9.77
C GLU A 44 -10.40 -31.08 -9.60
N ILE A 45 -10.90 -29.87 -9.36
CA ILE A 45 -12.34 -29.60 -9.28
C ILE A 45 -13.03 -29.99 -10.59
N SER A 46 -12.48 -29.59 -11.74
CA SER A 46 -13.00 -29.92 -13.07
C SER A 46 -13.01 -31.44 -13.31
N ARG A 47 -11.90 -32.14 -13.00
CA ARG A 47 -11.83 -33.61 -13.11
C ARG A 47 -12.90 -34.29 -12.25
N ASN A 48 -13.13 -33.80 -11.04
CA ASN A 48 -14.15 -34.35 -10.15
C ASN A 48 -15.58 -34.18 -10.70
N GLN A 49 -15.82 -33.19 -11.58
CA GLN A 49 -17.09 -33.00 -12.28
C GLN A 49 -17.20 -33.88 -13.54
N GLU A 50 -16.13 -33.96 -14.33
CA GLU A 50 -16.05 -34.75 -15.58
C GLU A 50 -16.17 -36.26 -15.35
N ASN A 51 -15.77 -36.75 -14.18
CA ASN A 51 -15.92 -38.17 -13.79
C ASN A 51 -17.40 -38.62 -13.68
N GLY A 52 -18.38 -37.75 -13.98
CA GLY A 52 -19.74 -38.10 -14.39
C GLY A 52 -20.65 -38.70 -13.32
N LYS A 53 -20.12 -38.99 -12.14
CA LYS A 53 -20.85 -39.48 -10.96
C LYS A 53 -20.47 -38.59 -9.79
N ALA A 54 -21.26 -37.54 -9.57
CA ALA A 54 -21.23 -36.78 -8.32
C ALA A 54 -21.66 -37.70 -7.17
N ASN A 55 -20.72 -38.50 -6.67
CA ASN A 55 -20.88 -39.21 -5.41
C ASN A 55 -20.63 -38.22 -4.27
N ALA A 56 -21.20 -38.48 -3.09
CA ALA A 56 -21.09 -37.55 -1.96
C ALA A 56 -19.61 -37.25 -1.58
N GLY A 57 -18.70 -38.19 -1.84
CA GLY A 57 -17.27 -38.04 -1.61
C GLY A 57 -16.58 -37.03 -2.55
N SER A 58 -16.92 -37.01 -3.85
CA SER A 58 -16.33 -36.08 -4.80
C SER A 58 -16.82 -34.65 -4.59
N LEU A 59 -18.09 -34.49 -4.17
CA LEU A 59 -18.63 -33.19 -3.79
C LEU A 59 -17.98 -32.66 -2.50
N ALA A 60 -17.83 -33.50 -1.47
CA ALA A 60 -17.15 -33.13 -0.23
C ALA A 60 -15.69 -32.70 -0.50
N ARG A 61 -15.00 -33.40 -1.41
CA ARG A 61 -13.66 -33.04 -1.86
C ARG A 61 -13.66 -31.67 -2.58
N ASN A 62 -14.60 -31.42 -3.49
CA ASN A 62 -14.70 -30.12 -4.18
C ASN A 62 -14.91 -28.96 -3.20
N VAL A 63 -15.72 -29.14 -2.14
CA VAL A 63 -15.89 -28.13 -1.09
C VAL A 63 -14.56 -27.83 -0.40
N GLY A 64 -13.75 -28.84 -0.11
CA GLY A 64 -12.39 -28.67 0.43
C GLY A 64 -11.49 -27.88 -0.51
N LEU A 65 -11.43 -28.28 -1.78
CA LEU A 65 -10.60 -27.62 -2.80
C LEU A 65 -11.02 -26.16 -3.05
N ILE A 66 -12.32 -25.86 -3.06
CA ILE A 66 -12.84 -24.49 -3.21
C ILE A 66 -12.50 -23.63 -1.98
N ARG A 67 -12.55 -24.20 -0.77
CA ARG A 67 -12.11 -23.48 0.44
C ARG A 67 -10.64 -23.13 0.38
N GLU A 68 -9.80 -24.07 -0.07
CA GLU A 68 -8.37 -23.84 -0.26
C GLU A 68 -8.12 -22.74 -1.31
N LEU A 69 -8.81 -22.80 -2.44
CA LEU A 69 -8.75 -21.76 -3.48
C LEU A 69 -9.16 -20.38 -2.92
N ASN A 70 -10.22 -20.30 -2.13
CA ASN A 70 -10.66 -19.04 -1.52
C ASN A 70 -9.66 -18.52 -0.49
N SER A 71 -9.06 -19.41 0.30
CA SER A 71 -7.98 -19.06 1.24
C SER A 71 -6.78 -18.47 0.49
N ASN A 72 -6.38 -19.11 -0.61
CA ASN A 72 -5.31 -18.64 -1.49
C ASN A 72 -5.60 -17.23 -2.04
N MET A 73 -6.85 -16.95 -2.44
CA MET A 73 -7.22 -15.59 -2.86
C MET A 73 -7.12 -14.57 -1.72
N GLY A 74 -7.48 -14.96 -0.49
CA GLY A 74 -7.26 -14.12 0.69
C GLY A 74 -5.79 -13.80 0.94
N GLN A 75 -4.90 -14.79 0.74
CA GLN A 75 -3.45 -14.59 0.83
C GLN A 75 -2.93 -13.63 -0.24
N VAL A 76 -3.38 -13.76 -1.49
CA VAL A 76 -3.02 -12.83 -2.57
C VAL A 76 -3.40 -11.39 -2.22
N VAL A 77 -4.61 -11.19 -1.69
CA VAL A 77 -5.05 -9.85 -1.24
C VAL A 77 -4.13 -9.31 -0.14
N GLN A 78 -3.74 -10.14 0.83
CA GLN A 78 -2.82 -9.73 1.89
C GLN A 78 -1.43 -9.35 1.35
N LEU A 79 -0.89 -10.09 0.38
CA LEU A 79 0.39 -9.78 -0.25
C LEU A 79 0.35 -8.43 -0.96
N TYR A 80 -0.72 -8.14 -1.70
CA TYR A 80 -0.90 -6.82 -2.31
C TYR A 80 -1.08 -5.70 -1.28
N ALA A 81 -1.80 -5.96 -0.18
CA ALA A 81 -1.95 -4.99 0.90
C ALA A 81 -0.58 -4.66 1.53
N ASN A 82 0.27 -5.67 1.74
CA ASN A 82 1.62 -5.47 2.28
C ASN A 82 2.48 -4.60 1.37
N ILE A 83 2.50 -4.89 0.06
CA ILE A 83 3.22 -4.07 -0.93
C ILE A 83 2.71 -2.63 -0.88
N SER A 84 1.38 -2.44 -0.90
CA SER A 84 0.78 -1.11 -0.86
C SER A 84 1.21 -0.32 0.37
N VAL A 85 1.25 -0.96 1.54
CA VAL A 85 1.69 -0.34 2.79
C VAL A 85 3.16 0.05 2.74
N GLU A 86 4.05 -0.80 2.22
CA GLU A 86 5.48 -0.49 2.11
C GLU A 86 5.76 0.66 1.12
N VAL A 87 4.99 0.74 0.04
CA VAL A 87 5.05 1.86 -0.90
C VAL A 87 4.57 3.16 -0.25
N SER A 88 3.42 3.13 0.45
CA SER A 88 2.90 4.31 1.15
C SER A 88 3.86 4.84 2.21
N LYS A 89 4.44 3.97 3.05
CA LYS A 89 5.45 4.36 4.04
C LYS A 89 6.65 5.05 3.38
N SER A 90 7.12 4.48 2.28
CA SER A 90 8.30 5.01 1.58
C SER A 90 8.07 6.43 1.04
N LEU A 91 6.85 6.73 0.56
CA LEU A 91 6.45 8.07 0.08
C LEU A 91 6.25 9.08 1.23
N GLU A 92 5.66 8.66 2.35
CA GLU A 92 5.48 9.52 3.53
C GLU A 92 6.83 9.97 4.12
N GLU A 93 7.81 9.06 4.15
CA GLU A 93 9.15 9.37 4.62
C GLU A 93 9.94 10.30 3.68
N GLU A 94 9.63 10.34 2.37
CA GLU A 94 10.18 11.33 1.44
C GLU A 94 9.66 12.73 1.76
N ASN A 95 8.35 12.89 1.98
CA ASN A 95 7.76 14.19 2.30
C ASN A 95 8.24 14.77 3.65
N CYS A 96 8.51 13.92 4.64
CA CYS A 96 9.01 14.38 5.95
C CYS A 96 10.47 14.88 5.92
N SER A 97 11.22 14.54 4.87
CA SER A 97 12.59 15.05 4.66
C SER A 97 12.63 16.45 4.02
N LEU A 98 11.54 16.90 3.40
CA LEU A 98 11.44 18.20 2.73
C LEU A 98 10.99 19.35 3.66
N ASP A 99 10.31 19.04 4.77
CA ASP A 99 9.77 20.05 5.69
C ASP A 99 10.78 20.55 6.75
N ARG A 100 11.86 19.80 6.98
CA ARG A 100 12.88 20.14 8.00
C ARG A 100 13.80 21.32 7.64
N GLY A 101 13.62 21.93 6.47
CA GLY A 101 14.36 23.12 6.02
C GLY A 101 13.67 24.47 6.24
N ARG A 102 12.44 24.51 6.79
CA ARG A 102 11.64 25.74 6.90
C ARG A 102 11.17 26.08 8.31
N ALA A 103 12.04 25.85 9.30
CA ALA A 103 11.80 26.28 10.66
C ALA A 103 13.05 26.95 11.24
N ASP A 104 13.40 28.13 10.71
CA ASP A 104 13.92 29.18 11.59
C ASP A 104 13.78 30.59 10.96
N GLY A 105 13.14 31.50 11.70
CA GLY A 105 13.14 32.93 11.40
C GLY A 105 11.79 33.55 11.00
N ALA A 106 10.96 33.91 11.99
CA ALA A 106 10.52 35.29 12.24
C ALA A 106 9.18 35.34 13.01
N SER A 107 9.24 35.83 14.24
CA SER A 107 8.12 36.15 15.13
C SER A 107 7.10 37.14 14.53
N PRO A 108 5.85 37.15 15.01
CA PRO A 108 4.81 38.04 14.50
C PRO A 108 4.95 39.44 15.12
N SER A 109 5.32 40.44 14.30
CA SER A 109 5.24 41.84 14.72
C SER A 109 3.79 42.32 14.69
N ARG A 110 3.22 42.45 15.89
CA ARG A 110 2.03 43.25 16.16
C ARG A 110 2.28 44.70 15.75
N THR A 111 1.42 45.23 14.88
CA THR A 111 1.15 46.67 14.83
C THR A 111 -0.33 46.89 15.07
N LEU A 112 -0.65 47.38 16.27
CA LEU A 112 -1.94 47.96 16.62
C LEU A 112 -1.86 49.47 16.35
N VAL A 113 -2.66 49.97 15.42
CA VAL A 113 -3.37 51.26 15.58
C VAL A 113 -4.64 51.25 14.71
N SER A 114 -5.78 51.57 15.32
CA SER A 114 -7.15 51.65 14.75
C SER A 114 -7.54 53.14 14.51
N PRO A 115 -8.82 53.55 14.29
CA PRO A 115 -9.99 52.99 13.56
C PRO A 115 -10.69 54.04 12.61
N GLU A 116 -11.87 53.66 12.09
CA GLU A 116 -12.94 54.48 11.43
C GLU A 116 -12.80 54.70 9.90
N HIS A 117 -13.83 54.62 9.04
CA HIS A 117 -15.26 54.90 9.18
C HIS A 117 -16.09 54.18 8.08
N ASN A 118 -17.22 53.59 8.46
CA ASN A 118 -18.55 53.55 7.79
C ASN A 118 -18.75 52.91 6.39
N GLY A 119 -19.81 52.09 6.28
CA GLY A 119 -20.29 51.56 5.00
C GLY A 119 -21.34 50.46 5.12
N ASN A 120 -22.54 50.85 5.58
CA ASN A 120 -23.82 50.15 5.51
C ASN A 120 -23.99 49.16 4.33
N GLY A 121 -24.55 47.97 4.60
CA GLY A 121 -24.85 46.98 3.57
C GLY A 121 -25.65 45.78 4.09
N GLN A 122 -26.89 46.04 4.51
CA GLN A 122 -27.90 45.01 4.73
C GLN A 122 -28.02 44.12 3.50
N ASN A 123 -27.89 42.79 3.65
CA ASN A 123 -28.64 41.89 2.78
C ASN A 123 -29.13 40.68 3.58
N LYS A 124 -30.44 40.64 3.76
CA LYS A 124 -31.15 39.56 4.43
C LYS A 124 -31.20 38.37 3.49
N GLY A 125 -30.68 37.24 3.96
CA GLY A 125 -31.11 35.95 3.44
C GLY A 125 -32.61 35.78 3.67
N SER A 126 -33.30 35.28 2.64
CA SER A 126 -34.30 34.23 2.81
C SER A 126 -34.54 33.53 1.46
N PRO A 127 -34.67 32.20 1.45
CA PRO A 127 -34.71 31.38 0.26
C PRO A 127 -36.14 31.20 -0.26
N LYS A 128 -36.28 30.88 -1.53
CA LYS A 128 -37.43 30.17 -2.07
C LYS A 128 -36.98 29.22 -3.17
#